data_AF-A0A668AC17-F1
#
_entry.id   AF-A0A668AC17-F1
#
_cell.length_a   1.000
_cell.length_b   1.000
_cell.length_c   1.000
_cell.angle_alpha   90.00
_cell.angle_beta   90.00
_cell.angle_gamma   90.00
#
_symmetry.space_group_name_H-M   'P 1'
#
loop_
_entity.id
_entity.type
_entity.pdbx_description
1 polymer ?
#
loop_
_entity_poly.entity_id
_entity_poly.type
_entity_poly.pdbx_seq_one_letter_code
_entity_poly.pdbx_strand_id
1 'polypeptide(L)'
;MATRTFGACVLCQRAVVLRMTCRGMSAAAQPQSQADFLNGAPHRKHPGATNLKTLRLPEELQRAAQAIVHRAQVPKLTARAHSLRNFLWSRKRAAEDETLRQKARNLEKALWEKAREKGGDIDEQLLDIRIKKKVLSELKRTTYHWTPIKYDEELGVIYMVARLAGGYAAVRRALNEIKKRDPSFAPQSLLDFGSGLGTVVWASHSCWGDSLKEMVCVDSSGPMNTLAEQLLKGDDEKAEPHIKQVYFRQFLPVSPKVQFDVVVGAFSLSELPSKKERDEILFTLWRKTSSYLVLVENGTKEGHQMLMEARDILLTKKEKFLFDTRAASVFAPCPHELPCPKLARLSPVPCNFQQPYHPLPLPGRPDRQIEKFSYLILARTDGVEAEKGGVDWARLVAPVLSRSRHVHCQMCCPNGQIQQVVVTARKHGRDVYRCARSSEWGDQLPVIQQQEAGVQSDHPEEGKE
;
A
#
# COMPACT_ATOMS: atom_id res chain seq x y z
N MET A 1 67.24 30.99 84.59
CA MET A 1 68.30 30.02 84.22
C MET A 1 67.99 29.50 82.82
N ALA A 2 68.97 29.56 81.91
CA ALA A 2 69.27 28.68 80.76
C ALA A 2 68.09 27.91 80.09
N THR A 3 67.64 28.15 78.85
CA THR A 3 68.23 27.96 77.49
C THR A 3 67.36 26.99 76.66
N ARG A 4 67.17 27.36 75.39
CA ARG A 4 66.49 26.67 74.27
C ARG A 4 67.18 25.35 73.86
N THR A 5 66.44 24.44 73.18
CA THR A 5 66.68 24.09 71.76
C THR A 5 65.58 23.19 71.14
N PHE A 6 65.37 23.40 69.83
CA PHE A 6 64.45 22.76 68.90
C PHE A 6 65.06 21.50 68.23
N GLY A 7 64.21 20.63 67.68
CA GLY A 7 64.57 19.63 66.65
C GLY A 7 63.44 19.45 65.63
N ALA A 8 63.73 19.76 64.36
CA ALA A 8 62.87 19.62 63.17
C ALA A 8 63.08 18.23 62.50
N CYS A 9 62.04 17.50 62.10
CA CYS A 9 61.30 17.48 60.82
C CYS A 9 62.07 16.92 59.59
N VAL A 10 61.58 15.80 59.03
CA VAL A 10 61.69 15.45 57.60
C VAL A 10 60.38 14.75 57.16
N LEU A 11 59.72 15.32 56.15
CA LEU A 11 58.53 14.81 55.45
C LEU A 11 58.94 14.31 54.06
N CYS A 12 58.47 13.13 53.65
CA CYS A 12 58.55 12.64 52.28
C CYS A 12 57.18 12.79 51.59
N GLN A 13 57.12 13.58 50.52
CA GLN A 13 55.94 13.77 49.67
C GLN A 13 55.92 12.76 48.51
N ARG A 14 54.74 12.22 48.18
CA ARG A 14 54.46 11.51 46.93
C ARG A 14 53.67 12.44 45.99
N ALA A 15 54.17 12.62 44.77
CA ALA A 15 53.56 13.44 43.72
C ALA A 15 52.38 12.72 43.04
N VAL A 16 51.30 13.47 42.77
CA VAL A 16 50.15 13.05 41.95
C VAL A 16 50.15 13.88 40.68
N VAL A 17 50.17 13.22 39.52
CA VAL A 17 50.12 13.86 38.19
C VAL A 17 48.65 14.07 37.78
N LEU A 18 48.22 15.33 37.69
CA LEU A 18 46.94 15.72 37.10
C LEU A 18 47.07 15.81 35.57
N ARG A 19 46.32 15.01 34.82
CA ARG A 19 46.13 15.22 33.37
C ARG A 19 44.99 16.21 33.13
N MET A 20 45.32 17.42 32.71
CA MET A 20 44.36 18.36 32.12
C MET A 20 43.88 17.81 30.76
N THR A 21 42.56 17.74 30.57
CA THR A 21 41.97 17.47 29.25
C THR A 21 41.36 18.76 28.71
N CYS A 22 41.92 19.27 27.62
CA CYS A 22 41.42 20.42 26.89
C CYS A 22 40.06 20.10 26.26
N ARG A 23 39.03 20.90 26.57
CA ARG A 23 37.75 20.90 25.86
C ARG A 23 37.92 21.55 24.49
N GLY A 24 38.05 20.74 23.45
CA GLY A 24 37.84 21.21 22.08
C GLY A 24 36.36 21.56 21.88
N MET A 25 36.07 22.83 21.62
CA MET A 25 34.75 23.26 21.16
C MET A 25 34.55 22.80 19.71
N SER A 26 33.84 21.68 19.52
CA SER A 26 33.33 21.36 18.17
C SER A 26 32.21 22.34 17.84
N ALA A 27 32.35 23.01 16.69
CA ALA A 27 31.34 23.86 16.10
C ALA A 27 29.99 23.13 16.07
N ALA A 28 28.97 23.74 16.68
CA ALA A 28 27.61 23.26 16.58
C ALA A 28 27.19 23.34 15.11
N ALA A 29 26.93 22.18 14.50
CA ALA A 29 26.19 22.14 13.23
C ALA A 29 24.87 22.88 13.46
N GLN A 30 24.67 24.00 12.77
CA GLN A 30 23.40 24.73 12.80
C GLN A 30 22.28 23.74 12.43
N PRO A 31 21.23 23.61 13.25
CA PRO A 31 20.06 22.85 12.85
C PRO A 31 19.48 23.56 11.64
N GLN A 32 19.43 22.87 10.50
CA GLN A 32 18.71 23.32 9.31
C GLN A 32 17.33 23.83 9.77
N SER A 33 16.96 25.05 9.39
CA SER A 33 15.64 25.60 9.65
C SER A 33 14.61 24.81 8.83
N GLN A 34 14.22 23.63 9.31
CA GLN A 34 13.01 23.01 8.84
C GLN A 34 11.89 23.99 9.15
N ALA A 35 11.18 24.42 8.11
CA ALA A 35 9.88 25.07 8.28
C ALA A 35 9.08 24.27 9.32
N ASP A 36 8.35 24.94 10.20
CA ASP A 36 7.57 24.29 11.27
C ASP A 36 6.48 23.40 10.66
N PHE A 37 6.86 22.19 10.27
CA PHE A 37 5.99 21.24 9.61
C PHE A 37 4.94 20.67 10.55
N LEU A 38 5.02 20.94 11.86
CA LEU A 38 4.02 20.52 12.82
C LEU A 38 2.83 21.46 12.82
N ASN A 39 3.01 22.75 12.52
CA ASN A 39 1.96 23.76 12.64
C ASN A 39 1.21 23.65 13.98
N GLY A 40 1.94 23.44 15.09
CA GLY A 40 1.37 23.23 16.43
C GLY A 40 0.76 21.85 16.71
N ALA A 41 0.76 20.92 15.76
CA ALA A 41 0.25 19.57 15.98
C ALA A 41 1.14 18.76 16.95
N PRO A 42 0.56 17.94 17.86
CA PRO A 42 1.33 17.02 18.67
C PRO A 42 2.13 16.04 17.81
N HIS A 43 3.33 15.63 18.26
CA HIS A 43 4.18 14.71 17.49
C HIS A 43 3.47 13.43 17.06
N ARG A 44 2.57 12.87 17.89
CA ARG A 44 1.78 11.66 17.55
C ARG A 44 0.68 11.89 16.51
N LYS A 45 0.38 13.15 16.19
CA LYS A 45 -0.63 13.59 15.22
C LYS A 45 0.00 14.53 14.19
N HIS A 46 1.29 14.36 13.91
CA HIS A 46 2.01 15.18 12.93
C HIS A 46 1.31 15.10 11.55
N PRO A 47 1.45 16.10 10.67
CA PRO A 47 0.68 16.15 9.42
C PRO A 47 0.85 14.95 8.49
N GLY A 48 2.03 14.33 8.49
CA GLY A 48 2.28 13.08 7.74
C GLY A 48 1.68 11.80 8.36
N ALA A 49 1.02 11.86 9.52
CA ALA A 49 0.43 10.68 10.15
C ALA A 49 -0.94 10.37 9.53
N THR A 50 -1.04 9.26 8.81
CA THR A 50 -2.26 8.84 8.09
C THR A 50 -2.82 7.51 8.57
N ASN A 51 -2.14 6.82 9.48
CA ASN A 51 -2.62 5.59 10.09
C ASN A 51 -3.87 5.77 10.96
N LEU A 52 -4.75 4.76 10.90
CA LEU A 52 -5.96 4.70 11.72
C LEU A 52 -5.77 3.68 12.84
N LYS A 53 -6.39 3.96 13.99
CA LYS A 53 -6.53 2.97 15.07
C LYS A 53 -7.29 1.74 14.57
N THR A 54 -7.29 0.68 15.38
CA THR A 54 -8.01 -0.57 15.06
C THR A 54 -9.47 -0.26 14.71
N LEU A 55 -9.86 -0.62 13.49
CA LEU A 55 -11.17 -0.30 12.94
C LEU A 55 -12.21 -1.37 13.31
N ARG A 56 -13.46 -0.93 13.40
CA ARG A 56 -14.65 -1.79 13.50
C ARG A 56 -15.57 -1.49 12.32
N LEU A 57 -16.34 -2.48 11.92
CA LEU A 57 -17.47 -2.24 11.02
C LEU A 57 -18.46 -1.29 11.71
N PRO A 58 -19.21 -0.47 10.96
CA PRO A 58 -20.37 0.23 11.48
C PRO A 58 -21.34 -0.77 12.12
N GLU A 59 -22.00 -0.37 13.20
CA GLU A 59 -22.81 -1.30 14.01
C GLU A 59 -23.97 -1.89 13.21
N GLU A 60 -24.57 -1.09 12.34
CA GLU A 60 -25.62 -1.48 11.41
C GLU A 60 -25.13 -2.58 10.45
N LEU A 61 -23.98 -2.34 9.80
CA LEU A 61 -23.38 -3.31 8.89
C LEU A 61 -22.99 -4.61 9.61
N GLN A 62 -22.44 -4.51 10.83
CA GLN A 62 -22.08 -5.69 11.61
C GLN A 62 -23.32 -6.52 11.96
N ARG A 63 -24.40 -5.88 12.41
CA ARG A 63 -25.67 -6.55 12.72
C ARG A 63 -26.27 -7.21 11.50
N ALA A 64 -26.32 -6.50 10.36
CA ALA A 64 -26.81 -7.04 9.09
C ALA A 64 -26.02 -8.29 8.67
N ALA A 65 -24.69 -8.22 8.71
CA ALA A 65 -23.83 -9.35 8.37
C ALA A 65 -24.04 -10.56 9.30
N GLN A 66 -24.23 -10.32 10.61
CA GLN A 66 -24.52 -11.40 11.57
C GLN A 66 -25.89 -12.05 11.30
N ALA A 67 -26.92 -11.27 11.00
CA ALA A 67 -28.24 -11.77 10.65
C ALA A 67 -28.20 -12.65 9.39
N ILE A 68 -27.48 -12.19 8.35
CA ILE A 68 -27.29 -12.95 7.11
C ILE A 68 -26.56 -14.28 7.39
N VAL A 69 -25.50 -14.27 8.20
CA VAL A 69 -24.79 -15.49 8.60
C VAL A 69 -25.72 -16.47 9.31
N HIS A 70 -26.55 -15.99 10.24
CA HIS A 70 -27.50 -16.82 10.97
C HIS A 70 -28.56 -17.43 10.05
N ARG A 71 -29.09 -16.64 9.11
CA ARG A 71 -30.12 -17.08 8.15
C ARG A 71 -29.60 -18.10 7.14
N ALA A 72 -28.39 -17.88 6.61
CA ALA A 72 -27.83 -18.72 5.54
C ALA A 72 -27.41 -20.13 6.01
N GLN A 73 -27.15 -20.31 7.32
CA GLN A 73 -26.80 -21.61 7.93
C GLN A 73 -25.72 -22.42 7.18
N VAL A 74 -24.73 -21.73 6.59
CA VAL A 74 -23.71 -22.37 5.76
C VAL A 74 -22.85 -23.35 6.59
N PRO A 75 -22.76 -24.63 6.20
CA PRO A 75 -21.95 -25.61 6.94
C PRO A 75 -20.47 -25.25 6.95
N LYS A 76 -19.83 -25.39 8.12
CA LYS A 76 -18.39 -25.13 8.32
C LYS A 76 -17.95 -23.72 7.86
N LEU A 77 -18.84 -22.73 7.96
CA LEU A 77 -18.64 -21.37 7.43
C LEU A 77 -17.28 -20.76 7.77
N THR A 78 -16.87 -20.76 9.05
CA THR A 78 -15.58 -20.17 9.47
C THR A 78 -14.38 -20.83 8.78
N ALA A 79 -14.40 -22.16 8.64
CA ALA A 79 -13.33 -22.91 7.98
C ALA A 79 -13.31 -22.66 6.47
N ARG A 80 -14.50 -22.61 5.83
CA ARG A 80 -14.63 -22.30 4.41
C ARG A 80 -14.19 -20.87 4.10
N ALA A 81 -14.56 -19.90 4.93
CA ALA A 81 -14.12 -18.51 4.81
C ALA A 81 -12.60 -18.37 4.99
N HIS A 82 -12.01 -19.13 5.91
CA HIS A 82 -10.55 -19.18 6.07
C HIS A 82 -9.85 -19.73 4.81
N SER A 83 -10.37 -20.84 4.25
CA SER A 83 -9.84 -21.44 3.03
C SER A 83 -9.97 -20.50 1.82
N LEU A 84 -11.15 -19.88 1.65
CA LEU A 84 -11.37 -18.88 0.61
C LEU A 84 -10.41 -17.68 0.75
N ARG A 85 -10.23 -17.16 1.96
CA ARG A 85 -9.26 -16.09 2.22
C ARG A 85 -7.86 -16.48 1.77
N ASN A 86 -7.39 -17.68 2.14
CA ASN A 86 -6.07 -18.16 1.74
C ASN A 86 -5.96 -18.30 0.22
N PHE A 87 -7.01 -18.81 -0.44
CA PHE A 87 -7.09 -18.88 -1.89
C PHE A 87 -6.95 -17.49 -2.51
N LEU A 88 -7.77 -16.51 -2.11
CA LEU A 88 -7.72 -15.12 -2.61
C LEU A 88 -6.33 -14.49 -2.44
N TRP A 89 -5.68 -14.72 -1.30
CA TRP A 89 -4.34 -14.23 -1.01
C TRP A 89 -3.22 -14.93 -1.81
N SER A 90 -3.48 -16.16 -2.28
CA SER A 90 -2.55 -16.93 -3.12
C SER A 90 -2.73 -16.69 -4.61
N ARG A 91 -3.84 -16.06 -5.03
CA ARG A 91 -4.16 -15.84 -6.46
C ARG A 91 -3.04 -15.09 -7.18
N LYS A 92 -2.79 -15.52 -8.40
CA LYS A 92 -1.87 -14.90 -9.36
C LYS A 92 -2.65 -14.44 -10.58
N ARG A 93 -2.06 -13.56 -11.39
CA ARG A 93 -2.65 -13.20 -12.68
C ARG A 93 -2.54 -14.36 -13.67
N ALA A 94 -3.45 -14.39 -14.64
CA ALA A 94 -3.26 -15.24 -15.81
C ALA A 94 -1.94 -14.89 -16.49
N ALA A 95 -1.18 -15.91 -16.87
CA ALA A 95 0.03 -15.72 -17.66
C ALA A 95 -0.33 -15.24 -19.06
N GLU A 96 0.38 -14.24 -19.57
CA GLU A 96 0.14 -13.71 -20.91
C GLU A 96 0.59 -14.70 -21.99
N ASP A 97 -0.12 -14.73 -23.12
CA ASP A 97 0.18 -15.62 -24.24
C ASP A 97 1.63 -15.54 -24.69
N GLU A 98 2.21 -14.33 -24.75
CA GLU A 98 3.61 -14.17 -25.16
C GLU A 98 4.58 -14.76 -24.14
N THR A 99 4.31 -14.58 -22.84
CA THR A 99 5.13 -15.18 -21.77
C THR A 99 5.02 -16.71 -21.81
N LEU A 100 3.83 -17.24 -22.07
CA LEU A 100 3.59 -18.67 -22.22
C LEU A 100 4.32 -19.24 -23.43
N ARG A 101 4.25 -18.57 -24.59
CA ARG A 101 4.98 -18.94 -25.81
C ARG A 101 6.48 -18.90 -25.60
N GLN A 102 7.00 -17.88 -24.90
CA GLN A 102 8.43 -17.82 -24.60
C GLN A 102 8.87 -18.96 -23.68
N LYS A 103 8.08 -19.26 -22.64
CA LYS A 103 8.36 -20.40 -21.75
C LYS A 103 8.29 -21.73 -22.50
N ALA A 104 7.34 -21.89 -23.42
CA ALA A 104 7.23 -23.05 -24.29
C ALA A 104 8.50 -23.23 -25.14
N ARG A 105 8.94 -22.17 -25.83
CA ARG A 105 10.17 -22.16 -26.64
C ARG A 105 11.41 -22.53 -25.82
N ASN A 106 11.54 -21.98 -24.62
CA ASN A 106 12.67 -22.28 -23.72
C ASN A 106 12.65 -23.75 -23.26
N LEU A 107 11.49 -24.29 -22.92
CA LEU A 107 11.34 -25.70 -22.53
C LEU A 107 11.62 -26.65 -23.70
N GLU A 108 11.10 -26.32 -24.88
CA GLU A 108 11.34 -27.07 -26.11
C GLU A 108 12.83 -27.13 -26.43
N LYS A 109 13.52 -25.99 -26.43
CA LYS A 109 14.97 -25.91 -26.64
C LYS A 109 15.75 -26.78 -25.66
N ALA A 110 15.45 -26.66 -24.36
CA ALA A 110 16.13 -27.44 -23.32
C ALA A 110 15.87 -28.95 -23.44
N LEU A 111 14.69 -29.36 -23.92
CA LEU A 111 14.36 -30.77 -24.15
C LEU A 111 15.05 -31.32 -25.40
N TRP A 112 15.18 -30.53 -26.45
CA TRP A 112 15.96 -30.88 -27.64
C TRP A 112 17.45 -31.04 -27.34
N GLU A 113 18.04 -30.11 -26.58
CA GLU A 113 19.43 -30.20 -26.13
C GLU A 113 19.68 -31.50 -25.34
N LYS A 114 18.82 -31.81 -24.37
CA LYS A 114 18.88 -33.07 -23.61
C LYS A 114 18.68 -34.33 -24.44
N ALA A 115 17.93 -34.26 -25.54
CA ALA A 115 17.73 -35.40 -26.43
C ALA A 115 18.97 -35.64 -27.30
N ARG A 116 19.61 -34.57 -27.80
CA ARG A 116 20.87 -34.65 -28.56
C ARG A 116 22.01 -35.23 -27.73
N GLU A 117 22.12 -34.84 -26.46
CA GLU A 117 23.12 -35.35 -25.53
C GLU A 117 23.00 -36.86 -25.26
N LYS A 118 21.78 -37.43 -25.35
CA LYS A 118 21.55 -38.83 -25.02
C LYS A 118 22.02 -39.81 -26.09
N GLY A 119 22.22 -39.36 -27.34
CA GLY A 119 22.66 -40.19 -28.46
C GLY A 119 21.68 -41.31 -28.84
N GLY A 120 21.32 -41.41 -30.12
CA GLY A 120 20.50 -42.51 -30.61
C GLY A 120 19.86 -42.19 -31.96
N ASP A 121 19.68 -43.22 -32.78
CA ASP A 121 18.95 -43.16 -34.05
C ASP A 121 17.44 -43.19 -33.73
N ILE A 122 16.91 -42.03 -33.32
CA ILE A 122 15.51 -41.85 -32.96
C ILE A 122 14.84 -41.09 -34.10
N ASP A 123 13.74 -41.64 -34.61
CA ASP A 123 12.86 -40.94 -35.56
C ASP A 123 12.55 -39.52 -35.06
N GLU A 124 13.03 -38.54 -35.82
CA GLU A 124 12.95 -37.12 -35.51
C GLU A 124 11.50 -36.65 -35.35
N GLN A 125 10.56 -37.23 -36.12
CA GLN A 125 9.13 -36.90 -36.03
C GLN A 125 8.52 -37.43 -34.73
N LEU A 126 8.85 -38.67 -34.34
CA LEU A 126 8.39 -39.23 -33.07
C LEU A 126 9.00 -38.50 -31.87
N LEU A 127 10.25 -38.04 -31.99
CA LEU A 127 10.91 -37.24 -30.98
C LEU A 127 10.26 -35.86 -30.83
N ASP A 128 9.96 -35.17 -31.94
CA ASP A 128 9.25 -33.89 -31.95
C ASP A 128 7.87 -33.99 -31.25
N ILE A 129 7.06 -35.00 -31.62
CA ILE A 129 5.76 -35.25 -30.97
C ILE A 129 5.93 -35.48 -29.47
N ARG A 130 6.95 -36.25 -29.06
CA ARG A 130 7.24 -36.52 -27.64
C ARG A 130 7.66 -35.25 -26.90
N ILE A 131 8.51 -34.42 -27.50
CA ILE A 131 8.95 -33.15 -26.93
C ILE A 131 7.75 -32.21 -26.79
N LYS A 132 6.94 -32.01 -27.83
CA LYS A 132 5.73 -31.18 -27.78
C LYS A 132 4.76 -31.62 -26.67
N LYS A 133 4.49 -32.93 -26.54
CA LYS A 133 3.67 -33.47 -25.44
C LYS A 133 4.27 -33.15 -24.07
N LYS A 134 5.59 -33.29 -23.92
CA LYS A 134 6.30 -33.00 -22.67
C LYS A 134 6.32 -31.50 -22.33
N VAL A 135 6.51 -30.63 -23.33
CA VAL A 135 6.39 -29.17 -23.18
C VAL A 135 4.99 -28.81 -22.69
N LEU A 136 3.94 -29.31 -23.33
CA LEU A 136 2.55 -29.04 -22.91
C LEU A 136 2.27 -29.53 -21.48
N SER A 137 2.73 -30.74 -21.13
CA SER A 137 2.60 -31.28 -19.78
C SER A 137 3.31 -30.41 -18.75
N GLU A 138 4.53 -29.97 -19.06
CA GLU A 138 5.34 -29.16 -18.16
C GLU A 138 4.80 -27.73 -18.01
N LEU A 139 4.26 -27.15 -19.09
CA LEU A 139 3.56 -25.88 -19.05
C LEU A 139 2.33 -25.96 -18.15
N LYS A 140 1.49 -26.99 -18.29
CA LYS A 140 0.33 -27.20 -17.42
C LYS A 140 0.73 -27.33 -15.95
N ARG A 141 1.83 -28.02 -15.66
CA ARG A 141 2.32 -28.27 -14.30
C ARG A 141 2.92 -27.02 -13.65
N THR A 142 3.62 -26.19 -14.42
CA THR A 142 4.43 -25.08 -13.89
C THR A 142 3.79 -23.70 -14.09
N THR A 143 2.63 -23.63 -14.72
CA THR A 143 1.93 -22.38 -14.99
C THR A 143 0.71 -22.29 -14.09
N TYR A 144 0.56 -21.15 -13.43
CA TYR A 144 -0.63 -20.90 -12.62
C TYR A 144 -1.89 -20.89 -13.50
N HIS A 145 -2.86 -21.72 -13.14
CA HIS A 145 -4.14 -21.79 -13.85
C HIS A 145 -5.13 -20.80 -13.21
N TRP A 146 -5.18 -19.59 -13.77
CA TRP A 146 -6.15 -18.60 -13.36
C TRP A 146 -7.56 -19.05 -13.76
N THR A 147 -8.49 -18.93 -12.83
CA THR A 147 -9.92 -19.22 -13.05
C THR A 147 -10.77 -18.10 -12.47
N PRO A 148 -11.83 -17.68 -13.19
CA PRO A 148 -12.76 -16.69 -12.68
C PRO A 148 -13.55 -17.27 -11.50
N ILE A 149 -13.75 -16.45 -10.47
CA ILE A 149 -14.61 -16.82 -9.34
C ILE A 149 -16.05 -16.47 -9.73
N LYS A 150 -16.94 -17.46 -9.69
CA LYS A 150 -18.37 -17.25 -9.89
C LYS A 150 -19.03 -17.19 -8.53
N TYR A 151 -19.51 -16.00 -8.16
CA TYR A 151 -20.21 -15.78 -6.89
C TYR A 151 -21.68 -16.16 -7.03
N ASP A 152 -22.07 -17.21 -6.32
CA ASP A 152 -23.46 -17.56 -6.02
C ASP A 152 -23.82 -17.07 -4.60
N GLU A 153 -25.05 -17.32 -4.15
CA GLU A 153 -25.55 -16.88 -2.85
C GLU A 153 -24.70 -17.44 -1.69
N GLU A 154 -24.37 -18.74 -1.72
CA GLU A 154 -23.60 -19.39 -0.65
C GLU A 154 -22.15 -18.86 -0.61
N LEU A 155 -21.49 -18.79 -1.76
CA LEU A 155 -20.12 -18.26 -1.85
C LEU A 155 -20.08 -16.77 -1.50
N GLY A 156 -21.14 -16.01 -1.79
CA GLY A 156 -21.30 -14.63 -1.35
C GLY A 156 -21.23 -14.50 0.16
N VAL A 157 -21.95 -15.33 0.92
CA VAL A 157 -21.90 -15.35 2.39
C VAL A 157 -20.52 -15.76 2.91
N ILE A 158 -19.88 -16.76 2.28
CA ILE A 158 -18.51 -17.19 2.65
C ILE A 158 -17.51 -16.05 2.39
N TYR A 159 -17.64 -15.36 1.26
CA TYR A 159 -16.82 -14.21 0.89
C TYR A 159 -17.04 -13.05 1.86
N MET A 160 -18.27 -12.77 2.25
CA MET A 160 -18.62 -11.79 3.28
C MET A 160 -17.86 -12.06 4.58
N VAL A 161 -17.93 -13.29 5.10
CA VAL A 161 -17.19 -13.66 6.32
C VAL A 161 -15.67 -13.55 6.14
N ALA A 162 -15.17 -13.89 4.95
CA ALA A 162 -13.74 -13.85 4.65
C ALA A 162 -13.19 -12.43 4.50
N ARG A 163 -13.96 -11.50 3.92
CA ARG A 163 -13.45 -10.22 3.39
C ARG A 163 -14.16 -8.96 3.87
N LEU A 164 -15.38 -8.99 4.40
CA LEU A 164 -16.15 -7.77 4.71
C LEU A 164 -15.36 -6.78 5.59
N ALA A 165 -14.94 -7.22 6.77
CA ALA A 165 -14.25 -6.36 7.74
C ALA A 165 -12.84 -5.93 7.27
N GLY A 166 -12.09 -6.83 6.64
CA GLY A 166 -10.76 -6.53 6.11
C GLY A 166 -10.83 -5.57 4.92
N GLY A 167 -11.72 -5.82 3.97
CA GLY A 167 -11.96 -4.97 2.81
C GLY A 167 -12.39 -3.57 3.21
N TYR A 168 -13.35 -3.45 4.13
CA TYR A 168 -13.74 -2.18 4.73
C TYR A 168 -12.54 -1.44 5.36
N ALA A 169 -11.71 -2.15 6.14
CA ALA A 169 -10.57 -1.55 6.80
C ALA A 169 -9.52 -1.01 5.81
N ALA A 170 -9.22 -1.76 4.75
CA ALA A 170 -8.31 -1.33 3.69
C ALA A 170 -8.83 -0.09 2.96
N VAL A 171 -10.11 -0.10 2.54
CA VAL A 171 -10.71 1.05 1.84
C VAL A 171 -10.75 2.27 2.74
N ARG A 172 -11.19 2.12 4.00
CA ARG A 172 -11.20 3.20 4.99
C ARG A 172 -9.80 3.81 5.17
N ARG A 173 -8.77 2.98 5.22
CA ARG A 173 -7.38 3.44 5.36
C ARG A 173 -6.84 4.15 4.11
N ALA A 174 -7.26 3.73 2.91
CA ALA A 174 -6.92 4.42 1.67
C ALA A 174 -7.65 5.77 1.57
N LEU A 175 -8.97 5.82 1.78
CA LEU A 175 -9.77 7.07 1.72
C LEU A 175 -9.33 8.09 2.78
N ASN A 176 -8.81 7.64 3.92
CA ASN A 176 -8.25 8.53 4.94
C ASN A 176 -7.06 9.37 4.45
N GLU A 177 -6.34 8.93 3.41
CA GLU A 177 -5.30 9.76 2.77
C GLU A 177 -5.90 11.04 2.20
N ILE A 178 -7.00 10.93 1.46
CA ILE A 178 -7.71 12.08 0.88
C ILE A 178 -8.28 12.93 2.02
N LYS A 179 -9.02 12.32 2.95
CA LYS A 179 -9.64 13.05 4.06
C LYS A 179 -8.65 13.86 4.91
N LYS A 180 -7.41 13.36 5.05
CA LYS A 180 -6.34 14.03 5.82
C LYS A 180 -5.62 15.11 5.05
N ARG A 181 -5.33 14.86 3.77
CA ARG A 181 -4.46 15.73 2.97
C ARG A 181 -5.22 16.74 2.12
N ASP A 182 -6.50 16.50 1.87
CA ASP A 182 -7.45 17.45 1.30
C ASP A 182 -8.71 17.51 2.20
N PRO A 183 -8.62 18.25 3.33
CA PRO A 183 -9.73 18.34 4.28
C PRO A 183 -10.94 19.12 3.74
N SER A 184 -10.75 19.94 2.70
CA SER A 184 -11.80 20.68 1.99
C SER A 184 -12.62 19.80 1.04
N PHE A 185 -12.09 18.64 0.65
CA PHE A 185 -12.78 17.75 -0.27
C PHE A 185 -14.08 17.20 0.32
N ALA A 186 -15.18 17.50 -0.36
CA ALA A 186 -16.54 17.10 -0.01
C ALA A 186 -17.24 16.50 -1.25
N PRO A 187 -16.95 15.22 -1.59
CA PRO A 187 -17.50 14.59 -2.77
C PRO A 187 -19.02 14.47 -2.66
N GLN A 188 -19.73 14.72 -3.76
CA GLN A 188 -21.17 14.55 -3.88
C GLN A 188 -21.54 13.25 -4.60
N SER A 189 -20.65 12.74 -5.44
CA SER A 189 -20.90 11.56 -6.27
C SER A 189 -19.76 10.54 -6.18
N LEU A 190 -20.11 9.25 -6.12
CA LEU A 190 -19.15 8.15 -6.07
C LEU A 190 -19.54 6.99 -6.98
N LEU A 191 -18.56 6.43 -7.68
CA LEU A 191 -18.68 5.17 -8.42
C LEU A 191 -17.79 4.10 -7.79
N ASP A 192 -18.37 2.96 -7.44
CA ASP A 192 -17.68 1.78 -6.91
C ASP A 192 -17.68 0.65 -7.95
N PHE A 193 -16.51 0.33 -8.52
CA PHE A 193 -16.34 -0.70 -9.54
C PHE A 193 -15.89 -2.03 -8.96
N GLY A 194 -16.63 -3.09 -9.28
CA GLY A 194 -16.52 -4.39 -8.61
C GLY A 194 -16.97 -4.25 -7.15
N SER A 195 -18.14 -3.64 -6.93
CA SER A 195 -18.58 -3.21 -5.60
C SER A 195 -18.74 -4.36 -4.60
N GLY A 196 -18.94 -5.59 -5.09
CA GLY A 196 -19.03 -6.78 -4.25
C GLY A 196 -20.02 -6.62 -3.12
N LEU A 197 -19.51 -6.53 -1.89
CA LEU A 197 -20.30 -6.41 -0.65
C LEU A 197 -20.73 -4.95 -0.34
N GLY A 198 -20.40 -3.99 -1.21
CA GLY A 198 -20.63 -2.56 -0.97
C GLY A 198 -19.73 -1.97 0.12
N THR A 199 -18.54 -2.54 0.37
CA THR A 199 -17.66 -2.05 1.44
C THR A 199 -17.20 -0.61 1.23
N VAL A 200 -17.08 -0.18 -0.04
CA VAL A 200 -16.72 1.20 -0.38
C VAL A 200 -17.81 2.17 0.08
N VAL A 201 -19.09 1.84 -0.09
CA VAL A 201 -20.23 2.67 0.37
C VAL A 201 -20.10 2.96 1.86
N TRP A 202 -19.92 1.92 2.68
CA TRP A 202 -19.74 2.07 4.12
C TRP A 202 -18.44 2.80 4.47
N ALA A 203 -17.36 2.54 3.73
CA ALA A 203 -16.08 3.18 3.95
C ALA A 203 -16.13 4.68 3.68
N SER A 204 -16.71 5.09 2.55
CA SER A 204 -16.84 6.48 2.11
C SER A 204 -17.87 7.27 2.92
N HIS A 205 -19.00 6.65 3.27
CA HIS A 205 -20.03 7.29 4.10
C HIS A 205 -19.50 7.70 5.49
N SER A 206 -18.62 6.91 6.11
CA SER A 206 -17.99 7.36 7.37
C SER A 206 -16.93 8.46 7.20
N CYS A 207 -16.51 8.79 5.97
CA CYS A 207 -15.59 9.90 5.69
C CYS A 207 -16.32 11.17 5.24
N TRP A 208 -17.41 11.01 4.48
CA TRP A 208 -18.10 12.06 3.73
C TRP A 208 -19.63 11.87 3.69
N GLY A 209 -20.21 11.28 4.74
CA GLY A 209 -21.64 10.95 4.78
C GLY A 209 -22.57 12.15 4.63
N ASP A 210 -22.12 13.34 5.03
CA ASP A 210 -22.89 14.58 4.93
C ASP A 210 -22.88 15.20 3.51
N SER A 211 -21.88 14.86 2.68
CA SER A 211 -21.72 15.46 1.36
C SER A 211 -22.13 14.53 0.22
N LEU A 212 -22.00 13.21 0.40
CA LEU A 212 -22.33 12.21 -0.61
C LEU A 212 -23.85 12.14 -0.86
N LYS A 213 -24.24 12.44 -2.11
CA LYS A 213 -25.64 12.45 -2.58
C LYS A 213 -25.95 11.32 -3.55
N GLU A 214 -24.94 10.72 -4.17
CA GLU A 214 -25.14 9.60 -5.08
C GLU A 214 -23.97 8.63 -5.00
N MET A 215 -24.28 7.35 -4.82
CA MET A 215 -23.32 6.26 -4.87
C MET A 215 -23.80 5.20 -5.85
N VAL A 216 -23.05 4.99 -6.93
CA VAL A 216 -23.32 3.97 -7.93
C VAL A 216 -22.36 2.80 -7.73
N CYS A 217 -22.91 1.64 -7.42
CA CYS A 217 -22.18 0.40 -7.20
C CYS A 217 -22.34 -0.51 -8.40
N VAL A 218 -21.23 -0.94 -9.00
CA VAL A 218 -21.23 -1.78 -10.21
C VAL A 218 -20.53 -3.10 -9.92
N ASP A 219 -21.29 -4.20 -9.95
CA ASP A 219 -20.75 -5.56 -9.87
C ASP A 219 -21.46 -6.48 -10.85
N SER A 220 -20.71 -7.28 -11.59
CA SER A 220 -21.29 -8.18 -12.60
C SER A 220 -22.10 -9.33 -11.97
N SER A 221 -21.84 -9.68 -10.72
CA SER A 221 -22.57 -10.72 -9.99
C SER A 221 -23.88 -10.18 -9.41
N GLY A 222 -25.00 -10.70 -9.93
CA GLY A 222 -26.33 -10.49 -9.35
C GLY A 222 -26.40 -10.88 -7.86
N PRO A 223 -25.97 -12.10 -7.47
CA PRO A 223 -25.94 -12.51 -6.06
C PRO A 223 -25.15 -11.58 -5.15
N MET A 224 -24.02 -11.02 -5.60
CA MET A 224 -23.25 -10.05 -4.80
C MET A 224 -24.01 -8.73 -4.62
N ASN A 225 -24.65 -8.22 -5.67
CA ASN A 225 -25.49 -7.02 -5.57
C ASN A 225 -26.65 -7.22 -4.59
N THR A 226 -27.35 -8.36 -4.67
CA THR A 226 -28.43 -8.70 -3.70
C THR A 226 -27.89 -8.76 -2.28
N LEU A 227 -26.73 -9.39 -2.06
CA LEU A 227 -26.11 -9.45 -0.74
C LEU A 227 -25.70 -8.06 -0.22
N ALA A 228 -25.17 -7.18 -1.07
CA ALA A 228 -24.82 -5.82 -0.69
C ALA A 228 -26.05 -4.96 -0.35
N GLU A 229 -27.15 -5.12 -1.08
CA GLU A 229 -28.43 -4.47 -0.75
C GLU A 229 -28.96 -4.93 0.61
N GLN A 230 -28.89 -6.24 0.90
CA GLN A 230 -29.26 -6.78 2.22
C GLN A 230 -28.39 -6.19 3.33
N LEU A 231 -27.07 -6.08 3.10
CA LEU A 231 -26.16 -5.46 4.07
C LEU A 231 -26.51 -4.00 4.35
N LEU A 232 -27.08 -3.27 3.38
CA LEU A 232 -27.51 -1.88 3.55
C LEU A 232 -28.87 -1.73 4.24
N LYS A 233 -29.81 -2.63 4.03
CA LYS A 233 -31.15 -2.58 4.64
C LYS A 233 -31.21 -3.19 6.03
N GLY A 234 -30.33 -4.14 6.33
CA GLY A 234 -30.39 -4.93 7.55
C GLY A 234 -31.27 -6.18 7.38
N ASP A 235 -31.86 -6.63 8.49
CA ASP A 235 -32.59 -7.92 8.55
C ASP A 235 -34.00 -7.85 7.92
N ASP A 236 -34.56 -6.65 7.79
CA ASP A 236 -35.89 -6.40 7.23
C ASP A 236 -35.82 -5.93 5.77
N GLU A 237 -36.35 -6.74 4.85
CA GLU A 237 -36.38 -6.44 3.41
C GLU A 237 -37.20 -5.19 3.07
N LYS A 238 -38.14 -4.81 3.94
CA LYS A 238 -38.99 -3.61 3.80
C LYS A 238 -38.38 -2.38 4.44
N ALA A 239 -37.28 -2.51 5.19
CA ALA A 239 -36.62 -1.37 5.81
C ALA A 239 -36.01 -0.43 4.76
N GLU A 240 -36.00 0.86 5.09
CA GLU A 240 -35.18 1.81 4.34
C GLU A 240 -33.69 1.46 4.51
N PRO A 241 -32.87 1.62 3.45
CA PRO A 241 -31.44 1.39 3.57
C PRO A 241 -30.82 2.40 4.56
N HIS A 242 -29.88 1.91 5.38
CA HIS A 242 -29.14 2.73 6.35
C HIS A 242 -28.38 3.88 5.70
N ILE A 243 -27.98 3.72 4.43
CA ILE A 243 -27.36 4.75 3.61
C ILE A 243 -28.25 4.94 2.38
N LYS A 244 -28.79 6.14 2.22
CA LYS A 244 -29.71 6.48 1.13
C LYS A 244 -28.94 6.76 -0.17
N GLN A 245 -29.65 6.71 -1.30
CA GLN A 245 -29.13 7.06 -2.63
C GLN A 245 -27.93 6.19 -3.09
N VAL A 246 -27.97 4.91 -2.71
CA VAL A 246 -27.05 3.88 -3.20
C VAL A 246 -27.76 3.06 -4.26
N TYR A 247 -27.12 2.88 -5.43
CA TYR A 247 -27.70 2.18 -6.57
C TYR A 247 -26.78 1.06 -7.04
N PHE A 248 -27.25 -0.19 -6.96
CA PHE A 248 -26.52 -1.36 -7.46
C PHE A 248 -26.89 -1.64 -8.93
N ARG A 249 -25.88 -1.92 -9.75
CA ARG A 249 -26.01 -2.17 -11.18
C ARG A 249 -25.03 -3.24 -11.63
N GLN A 250 -25.36 -3.96 -12.70
CA GLN A 250 -24.43 -4.95 -13.27
C GLN A 250 -23.47 -4.38 -14.32
N PHE A 251 -23.76 -3.18 -14.83
CA PHE A 251 -23.02 -2.57 -15.92
C PHE A 251 -22.64 -1.13 -15.61
N LEU A 252 -21.45 -0.74 -16.06
CA LEU A 252 -20.99 0.64 -15.97
C LEU A 252 -21.90 1.57 -16.77
N PRO A 253 -22.09 2.84 -16.34
CA PRO A 253 -22.83 3.82 -17.12
C PRO A 253 -22.19 4.02 -18.50
N VAL A 254 -22.97 3.83 -19.57
CA VAL A 254 -22.47 3.85 -20.96
C VAL A 254 -21.93 5.23 -21.37
N SER A 255 -22.59 6.31 -20.93
CA SER A 255 -22.25 7.67 -21.35
C SER A 255 -20.88 8.09 -20.80
N PRO A 256 -19.87 8.40 -21.63
CA PRO A 256 -18.56 8.84 -21.14
C PRO A 256 -18.58 10.24 -20.51
N LYS A 257 -19.68 10.99 -20.66
CA LYS A 257 -19.83 12.35 -20.11
C LYS A 257 -20.12 12.38 -18.61
N VAL A 258 -20.67 11.29 -18.08
CA VAL A 258 -21.00 11.21 -16.65
C VAL A 258 -19.72 10.89 -15.89
N GLN A 259 -19.28 11.83 -15.05
CA GLN A 259 -18.16 11.66 -14.13
C GLN A 259 -18.65 11.66 -12.68
N PHE A 260 -17.81 11.14 -11.80
CA PHE A 260 -18.01 11.06 -10.36
C PHE A 260 -16.82 11.70 -9.64
N ASP A 261 -17.07 12.37 -8.53
CA ASP A 261 -16.05 13.04 -7.71
C ASP A 261 -15.00 12.03 -7.23
N VAL A 262 -15.46 10.84 -6.85
CA VAL A 262 -14.57 9.72 -6.49
C VAL A 262 -14.97 8.46 -7.25
N VAL A 263 -14.01 7.85 -7.92
CA VAL A 263 -14.15 6.50 -8.47
C VAL A 263 -13.26 5.56 -7.67
N VAL A 264 -13.81 4.44 -7.22
CA VAL A 264 -13.10 3.44 -6.43
C VAL A 264 -13.15 2.09 -7.13
N GLY A 265 -12.01 1.41 -7.22
CA GLY A 265 -11.93 0.00 -7.60
C GLY A 265 -11.17 -0.77 -6.53
N ALA A 266 -11.90 -1.51 -5.68
CA ALA A 266 -11.31 -2.19 -4.52
C ALA A 266 -11.35 -3.71 -4.68
N PHE A 267 -10.18 -4.31 -4.83
CA PHE A 267 -9.94 -5.75 -5.03
C PHE A 267 -10.51 -6.32 -6.34
N SER A 268 -10.80 -5.44 -7.31
CA SER A 268 -11.50 -5.78 -8.56
C SER A 268 -10.56 -6.01 -9.75
N LEU A 269 -9.36 -5.41 -9.77
CA LEU A 269 -8.43 -5.55 -10.90
C LEU A 269 -7.87 -6.97 -10.97
N SER A 270 -7.67 -7.60 -9.81
CA SER A 270 -7.21 -8.99 -9.70
C SER A 270 -8.21 -10.03 -10.24
N GLU A 271 -9.49 -9.67 -10.36
CA GLU A 271 -10.55 -10.52 -10.91
C GLU A 271 -10.74 -10.36 -12.42
N LEU A 272 -10.06 -9.40 -13.04
CA LEU A 272 -10.07 -9.24 -14.50
C LEU A 272 -9.13 -10.26 -15.16
N PRO A 273 -9.60 -10.99 -16.17
CA PRO A 273 -8.91 -12.18 -16.71
C PRO A 273 -7.63 -11.84 -17.46
N SER A 274 -7.52 -10.66 -18.08
CA SER A 274 -6.40 -10.30 -18.94
C SER A 274 -5.83 -8.92 -18.62
N LYS A 275 -4.56 -8.70 -18.99
CA LYS A 275 -3.95 -7.36 -18.90
C LYS A 275 -4.70 -6.35 -19.77
N LYS A 276 -5.10 -6.76 -20.97
CA LYS A 276 -5.84 -5.92 -21.91
C LYS A 276 -7.13 -5.39 -21.28
N GLU A 277 -7.92 -6.26 -20.65
CA GLU A 277 -9.16 -5.84 -19.98
C GLU A 277 -8.89 -4.94 -18.77
N ARG A 278 -7.83 -5.21 -18.00
CA ARG A 278 -7.40 -4.28 -16.94
C ARG A 278 -7.09 -2.89 -17.49
N ASP A 279 -6.31 -2.81 -18.56
CA ASP A 279 -5.95 -1.55 -19.21
C ASP A 279 -7.22 -0.79 -19.69
N GLU A 280 -8.14 -1.49 -20.36
CA GLU A 280 -9.40 -0.90 -20.88
C GLU A 280 -10.34 -0.41 -19.76
N ILE A 281 -10.45 -1.17 -18.68
CA ILE A 281 -11.22 -0.77 -17.51
C ILE A 281 -10.56 0.42 -16.81
N LEU A 282 -9.24 0.45 -16.66
CA LEU A 282 -8.54 1.57 -16.03
C LEU A 282 -8.80 2.90 -16.75
N PHE A 283 -8.73 2.92 -18.09
CA PHE A 283 -9.10 4.11 -18.87
C PHE A 283 -10.60 4.44 -18.73
N THR A 284 -11.46 3.44 -18.66
CA THR A 284 -12.89 3.67 -18.43
C THR A 284 -13.14 4.31 -17.08
N LEU A 285 -12.54 3.81 -16.00
CA LEU A 285 -12.65 4.38 -14.66
C LEU A 285 -12.04 5.78 -14.59
N TRP A 286 -10.90 6.02 -15.26
CA TRP A 286 -10.28 7.34 -15.33
C TRP A 286 -11.17 8.37 -16.04
N ARG A 287 -11.80 7.99 -17.16
CA ARG A 287 -12.80 8.86 -17.84
C ARG A 287 -13.99 9.21 -16.96
N LYS A 288 -14.38 8.31 -16.06
CA LYS A 288 -15.43 8.52 -15.05
C LYS A 288 -14.99 9.34 -13.84
N THR A 289 -13.72 9.71 -13.73
CA THR A 289 -13.18 10.39 -12.55
C THR A 289 -13.09 11.89 -12.78
N SER A 290 -13.82 12.69 -11.98
CA SER A 290 -13.71 14.15 -11.98
C SER A 290 -12.68 14.68 -10.96
N SER A 291 -12.45 13.99 -9.84
CA SER A 291 -11.42 14.38 -8.85
C SER A 291 -10.45 13.25 -8.52
N TYR A 292 -10.88 12.16 -7.89
CA TYR A 292 -9.99 11.10 -7.41
C TYR A 292 -10.34 9.70 -7.93
N LEU A 293 -9.34 8.97 -8.43
CA LEU A 293 -9.42 7.54 -8.71
C LEU A 293 -8.65 6.79 -7.63
N VAL A 294 -9.35 5.93 -6.88
CA VAL A 294 -8.81 5.14 -5.77
C VAL A 294 -8.81 3.66 -6.16
N LEU A 295 -7.63 3.06 -6.25
CA LEU A 295 -7.47 1.64 -6.53
C LEU A 295 -6.89 0.95 -5.31
N VAL A 296 -7.49 -0.15 -4.87
CA VAL A 296 -7.04 -0.93 -3.71
C VAL A 296 -6.90 -2.39 -4.13
N GLU A 297 -5.81 -3.04 -3.77
CA GLU A 297 -5.57 -4.45 -4.05
C GLU A 297 -4.96 -5.16 -2.84
N ASN A 298 -4.99 -6.50 -2.86
CA ASN A 298 -4.34 -7.29 -1.81
C ASN A 298 -2.86 -6.91 -1.69
N GLY A 299 -2.33 -6.86 -0.47
CA GLY A 299 -0.95 -6.43 -0.18
C GLY A 299 0.12 -7.45 -0.59
N THR A 300 -0.09 -8.16 -1.69
CA THR A 300 0.79 -9.18 -2.26
C THR A 300 1.70 -8.57 -3.31
N LYS A 301 2.70 -9.34 -3.77
CA LYS A 301 3.55 -8.94 -4.91
C LYS A 301 2.72 -8.65 -6.17
N GLU A 302 1.71 -9.48 -6.45
CA GLU A 302 0.84 -9.31 -7.61
C GLU A 302 -0.02 -8.05 -7.49
N GLY A 303 -0.66 -7.84 -6.33
CA GLY A 303 -1.48 -6.64 -6.10
C GLY A 303 -0.67 -5.35 -6.25
N HIS A 304 0.54 -5.32 -5.68
CA HIS A 304 1.45 -4.19 -5.86
C HIS A 304 1.86 -3.99 -7.33
N GLN A 305 2.21 -5.05 -8.05
CA GLN A 305 2.57 -4.95 -9.47
C GLN A 305 1.41 -4.47 -10.34
N MET A 306 0.19 -4.97 -10.12
CA MET A 306 -1.01 -4.50 -10.83
C MET A 306 -1.25 -3.02 -10.63
N LEU A 307 -1.11 -2.51 -9.40
CA LEU A 307 -1.26 -1.09 -9.12
C LEU A 307 -0.15 -0.24 -9.74
N MET A 308 1.08 -0.75 -9.84
CA MET A 308 2.16 -0.02 -10.52
C MET A 308 1.97 -0.02 -12.05
N GLU A 309 1.48 -1.11 -12.64
CA GLU A 309 1.06 -1.13 -14.05
C GLU A 309 -0.09 -0.14 -14.31
N ALA A 310 -1.06 -0.07 -13.39
CA ALA A 310 -2.16 0.89 -13.44
C ALA A 310 -1.68 2.35 -13.31
N ARG A 311 -0.71 2.59 -12.44
CA ARG A 311 -0.05 3.90 -12.31
C ARG A 311 0.66 4.28 -13.60
N ASP A 312 1.51 3.41 -14.11
CA ASP A 312 2.33 3.69 -15.28
C ASP A 312 1.44 3.93 -16.52
N ILE A 313 0.39 3.12 -16.70
CA ILE A 313 -0.49 3.30 -17.86
C ILE A 313 -1.26 4.63 -17.82
N LEU A 314 -1.79 5.02 -16.66
CA LEU A 314 -2.59 6.24 -16.53
C LEU A 314 -1.73 7.51 -16.53
N LEU A 315 -0.47 7.45 -16.08
CA LEU A 315 0.46 8.58 -16.14
C LEU A 315 1.09 8.76 -17.52
N THR A 316 1.38 7.68 -18.24
CA THR A 316 2.18 7.74 -19.49
C THR A 316 1.35 7.68 -20.76
N LYS A 317 0.29 6.86 -20.81
CA LYS A 317 -0.47 6.68 -22.05
C LYS A 317 -1.47 7.81 -22.20
N LYS A 318 -1.41 8.49 -23.34
CA LYS A 318 -2.44 9.44 -23.74
C LYS A 318 -3.66 8.67 -24.25
N GLU A 319 -4.82 8.96 -23.69
CA GLU A 319 -6.07 8.47 -24.25
C GLU A 319 -6.30 9.07 -25.65
N LYS A 320 -6.84 8.27 -26.56
CA LYS A 320 -7.18 8.71 -27.92
C LYS A 320 -8.36 9.68 -27.94
N PHE A 321 -9.24 9.61 -26.93
CA PHE A 321 -10.47 10.40 -26.82
C PHE A 321 -10.50 11.12 -25.46
N LEU A 322 -10.14 12.41 -25.44
CA LEU A 322 -10.06 13.21 -24.23
C LEU A 322 -11.36 14.00 -24.05
N PHE A 323 -12.26 13.51 -23.20
CA PHE A 323 -13.41 14.30 -22.71
C PHE A 323 -13.01 15.28 -21.61
N ASP A 324 -11.98 14.92 -20.84
CA ASP A 324 -11.38 15.72 -19.78
C ASP A 324 -9.87 15.73 -20.02
N THR A 325 -9.31 16.92 -20.26
CA THR A 325 -7.92 17.14 -20.65
C THR A 325 -6.96 17.17 -19.45
N ARG A 326 -7.49 17.22 -18.22
CA ARG A 326 -6.68 17.26 -17.00
C ARG A 326 -5.89 15.98 -16.85
N ALA A 327 -4.59 16.10 -16.59
CA ALA A 327 -3.71 14.96 -16.48
C ALA A 327 -3.97 14.17 -15.19
N ALA A 328 -3.55 12.90 -15.19
CA ALA A 328 -3.45 12.13 -13.96
C ALA A 328 -2.18 12.55 -13.22
N SER A 329 -2.29 12.76 -11.91
CA SER A 329 -1.13 12.89 -11.03
C SER A 329 -1.24 11.92 -9.86
N VAL A 330 -0.11 11.54 -9.27
CA VAL A 330 -0.10 10.67 -8.10
C VAL A 330 -0.39 11.50 -6.85
N PHE A 331 -1.58 11.29 -6.27
CA PHE A 331 -1.90 11.87 -4.96
C PHE A 331 -1.28 11.03 -3.84
N ALA A 332 -1.44 9.71 -3.88
CA ALA A 332 -0.90 8.78 -2.88
C ALA A 332 -0.73 7.38 -3.47
N PRO A 333 0.09 6.49 -2.87
CA PRO A 333 0.97 6.75 -1.74
C PRO A 333 2.33 7.30 -2.14
N CYS A 334 2.75 7.16 -3.41
CA CYS A 334 4.07 7.58 -3.87
C CYS A 334 4.23 9.12 -3.82
N PRO A 335 5.29 9.66 -3.19
CA PRO A 335 5.57 11.10 -3.20
C PRO A 335 6.23 11.55 -4.52
N HIS A 336 6.15 10.73 -5.56
CA HIS A 336 6.83 10.90 -6.84
C HIS A 336 6.05 10.19 -7.94
N GLU A 337 6.37 10.52 -9.19
CA GLU A 337 5.80 9.92 -10.40
C GLU A 337 6.79 9.03 -11.17
N LEU A 338 8.03 8.92 -10.68
CA LEU A 338 9.07 8.03 -11.22
C LEU A 338 8.76 6.54 -11.00
N PRO A 339 9.43 5.60 -11.72
CA PRO A 339 9.28 4.16 -11.50
C PRO A 339 9.45 3.78 -10.02
N CYS A 340 8.64 2.84 -9.54
CA CYS A 340 8.64 2.47 -8.12
C CYS A 340 9.96 1.79 -7.72
N PRO A 341 10.76 2.35 -6.79
CA PRO A 341 12.06 1.77 -6.42
C PRO A 341 11.95 0.40 -5.73
N LYS A 342 10.78 0.03 -5.19
CA LYS A 342 10.55 -1.32 -4.63
C LYS A 342 10.51 -2.41 -5.72
N LEU A 343 10.17 -2.06 -6.96
CA LEU A 343 10.16 -3.00 -8.09
C LEU A 343 11.54 -3.17 -8.73
N ALA A 344 12.41 -2.17 -8.62
CA ALA A 344 13.77 -2.21 -9.19
C ALA A 344 14.76 -3.12 -8.42
N ARG A 345 14.36 -3.69 -7.28
CA ARG A 345 15.23 -4.54 -6.44
C ARG A 345 15.29 -5.96 -7.01
N LEU A 346 16.45 -6.62 -6.85
CA LEU A 346 16.65 -8.04 -7.24
C LEU A 346 15.59 -8.99 -6.67
N SER A 347 15.17 -8.75 -5.42
CA SER A 347 14.04 -9.43 -4.79
C SER A 347 12.96 -8.40 -4.44
N PRO A 348 11.97 -8.18 -5.32
CA PRO A 348 10.92 -7.20 -5.09
C PRO A 348 10.05 -7.56 -3.90
N VAL A 349 10.03 -6.68 -2.90
CA VAL A 349 9.09 -6.74 -1.77
C VAL A 349 7.93 -5.78 -2.10
N PRO A 350 6.66 -6.19 -1.93
CA PRO A 350 5.53 -5.33 -2.23
C PRO A 350 5.55 -4.05 -1.39
N CYS A 351 5.18 -2.93 -2.02
CA CYS A 351 4.87 -1.70 -1.31
C CYS A 351 3.43 -1.82 -0.81
N ASN A 352 3.26 -2.35 0.40
CA ASN A 352 1.96 -2.55 1.04
C ASN A 352 1.87 -1.82 2.38
N PHE A 353 0.68 -1.86 2.95
CA PHE A 353 0.24 -1.19 4.16
C PHE A 353 -0.45 -2.19 5.08
N GLN A 354 -0.66 -1.79 6.33
CA GLN A 354 -1.33 -2.60 7.34
C GLN A 354 -2.41 -1.77 8.02
N GLN A 355 -3.60 -2.34 8.16
CA GLN A 355 -4.66 -1.73 8.95
C GLN A 355 -5.21 -2.78 9.94
N PRO A 356 -5.03 -2.58 11.26
CA PRO A 356 -5.68 -3.44 12.23
C PRO A 356 -7.20 -3.23 12.22
N TYR A 357 -7.95 -4.32 12.38
CA TYR A 357 -9.40 -4.32 12.45
C TYR A 357 -9.94 -5.44 13.36
N HIS A 358 -11.18 -5.28 13.79
CA HIS A 358 -11.95 -6.34 14.45
C HIS A 358 -12.77 -7.10 13.38
N PRO A 359 -12.57 -8.42 13.22
CA PRO A 359 -13.37 -9.21 12.28
C PRO A 359 -14.82 -9.34 12.76
N LEU A 360 -15.69 -9.88 11.90
CA LEU A 360 -17.04 -10.27 12.31
C LEU A 360 -16.96 -11.23 13.52
N PRO A 361 -17.72 -10.97 14.60
CA PRO A 361 -17.69 -11.76 15.82
C PRO A 361 -18.36 -13.11 15.59
N LEU A 362 -17.55 -14.09 15.21
CA LEU A 362 -17.96 -15.47 14.94
C LEU A 362 -17.08 -16.44 15.75
N PRO A 363 -17.61 -17.61 16.17
CA PRO A 363 -16.85 -18.58 16.94
C PRO A 363 -15.52 -18.98 16.29
N GLY A 364 -14.47 -19.05 17.11
CA GLY A 364 -13.13 -19.49 16.69
C GLY A 364 -12.32 -18.47 15.88
N ARG A 365 -12.77 -17.22 15.77
CA ARG A 365 -11.98 -16.13 15.14
C ARG A 365 -11.28 -15.28 16.21
N PRO A 366 -10.08 -14.76 15.91
CA PRO A 366 -9.38 -13.86 16.83
C PRO A 366 -10.09 -12.51 16.93
N ASP A 367 -10.02 -11.86 18.09
CA ASP A 367 -10.66 -10.55 18.33
C ASP A 367 -10.09 -9.42 17.47
N ARG A 368 -8.86 -9.57 17.00
CA ARG A 368 -8.15 -8.57 16.19
C ARG A 368 -7.38 -9.24 15.07
N GLN A 369 -7.44 -8.64 13.89
CA GLN A 369 -6.69 -9.04 12.70
C GLN A 369 -6.02 -7.83 12.04
N ILE A 370 -5.11 -8.09 11.11
CA ILE A 370 -4.43 -7.06 10.33
C ILE A 370 -4.74 -7.32 8.86
N GLU A 371 -5.33 -6.34 8.19
CA GLU A 371 -5.48 -6.35 6.75
C GLU A 371 -4.19 -5.83 6.12
N LYS A 372 -3.63 -6.59 5.20
CA LYS A 372 -2.49 -6.16 4.38
C LYS A 372 -3.02 -5.78 2.99
N PHE A 373 -2.72 -4.59 2.53
CA PHE A 373 -3.25 -4.10 1.26
C PHE A 373 -2.25 -3.16 0.59
N SER A 374 -2.37 -2.97 -0.71
CA SER A 374 -1.69 -1.93 -1.46
C SER A 374 -2.76 -1.03 -2.07
N TYR A 375 -2.46 0.26 -2.25
CA TYR A 375 -3.40 1.18 -2.88
C TYR A 375 -2.66 2.18 -3.77
N LEU A 376 -3.42 2.81 -4.66
CA LEU A 376 -3.00 3.91 -5.52
C LEU A 376 -4.16 4.92 -5.55
N ILE A 377 -3.85 6.19 -5.34
CA ILE A 377 -4.79 7.30 -5.51
C ILE A 377 -4.21 8.24 -6.55
N LEU A 378 -4.94 8.41 -7.64
CA LEU A 378 -4.64 9.39 -8.68
C LEU A 378 -5.62 10.55 -8.57
N ALA A 379 -5.14 11.76 -8.80
CA ALA A 379 -5.96 12.97 -8.84
C ALA A 379 -5.97 13.57 -10.25
N ARG A 380 -7.09 14.19 -10.61
CA ARG A 380 -7.15 15.12 -11.74
C ARG A 380 -6.46 16.42 -11.34
N THR A 381 -5.50 16.87 -12.14
CA THR A 381 -4.83 18.15 -11.92
C THR A 381 -5.00 19.08 -13.11
N ASP A 382 -5.24 20.35 -12.82
CA ASP A 382 -5.43 21.41 -13.83
C ASP A 382 -4.09 21.86 -14.46
N GLY A 383 -2.99 21.15 -14.20
CA GLY A 383 -1.65 21.49 -14.69
C GLY A 383 -1.01 22.72 -14.04
N VAL A 384 -1.72 23.41 -13.14
CA VAL A 384 -1.15 24.48 -12.32
C VAL A 384 -0.29 23.82 -11.25
N GLU A 385 1.03 23.99 -11.33
CA GLU A 385 1.92 23.60 -10.25
C GLU A 385 1.50 24.37 -9.00
N ALA A 386 0.91 23.66 -8.02
CA ALA A 386 0.71 24.23 -6.70
C ALA A 386 2.08 24.72 -6.21
N GLU A 387 2.17 25.98 -5.80
CA GLU A 387 3.40 26.56 -5.26
C GLU A 387 4.00 25.59 -4.24
N LYS A 388 5.21 25.08 -4.52
CA LYS A 388 5.96 24.17 -3.63
C LYS A 388 6.53 24.92 -2.41
N GLY A 389 5.76 25.82 -1.82
CA GLY A 389 6.06 26.50 -0.57
C GLY A 389 5.76 25.59 0.62
N GLY A 390 6.51 24.49 0.76
CA GLY A 390 6.26 23.50 1.81
C GLY A 390 7.44 22.58 2.06
N VAL A 391 7.33 21.76 3.11
CA VAL A 391 8.31 20.72 3.43
C VAL A 391 8.14 19.55 2.47
N ASP A 392 9.24 19.09 1.86
CA ASP A 392 9.23 17.85 1.09
C ASP A 392 9.01 16.65 2.01
N TRP A 393 8.09 15.76 1.62
CA TRP A 393 7.71 14.59 2.40
C TRP A 393 8.23 13.30 1.77
N ALA A 394 8.77 12.41 2.61
CA ALA A 394 9.12 11.05 2.23
C ALA A 394 8.26 10.05 3.01
N ARG A 395 7.81 9.00 2.33
CA ARG A 395 6.90 7.99 2.90
C ARG A 395 7.68 6.85 3.54
N LEU A 396 7.30 6.43 4.75
CA LEU A 396 7.82 5.24 5.39
C LEU A 396 7.32 3.98 4.66
N VAL A 397 8.26 3.18 4.15
CA VAL A 397 7.96 1.98 3.34
C VAL A 397 8.34 0.66 4.02
N ALA A 398 8.58 0.72 5.33
CA ALA A 398 8.78 -0.42 6.22
C ALA A 398 8.39 -0.03 7.66
N PRO A 399 8.18 -1.00 8.57
CA PRO A 399 8.00 -0.74 9.98
C PRO A 399 9.15 0.09 10.58
N VAL A 400 8.80 1.09 11.39
CA VAL A 400 9.76 1.94 12.08
C VAL A 400 10.40 1.19 13.24
N LEU A 401 11.73 1.18 13.33
CA LEU A 401 12.45 0.50 14.40
C LEU A 401 12.98 1.51 15.43
N SER A 402 12.19 1.74 16.47
CA SER A 402 12.57 2.62 17.58
C SER A 402 13.61 1.96 18.50
N ARG A 403 14.65 2.71 18.86
CA ARG A 403 15.68 2.37 19.88
C ARG A 403 15.79 3.49 20.90
N SER A 404 16.57 3.31 21.98
CA SER A 404 16.61 4.28 23.09
C SER A 404 16.91 5.73 22.66
N ARG A 405 17.84 5.94 21.71
CA ARG A 405 18.30 7.28 21.29
C ARG A 405 18.26 7.54 19.78
N HIS A 406 17.73 6.60 19.01
CA HIS A 406 17.66 6.70 17.56
C HIS A 406 16.49 5.87 17.02
N VAL A 407 16.08 6.17 15.79
CA VAL A 407 14.99 5.48 15.09
C VAL A 407 15.47 5.13 13.69
N HIS A 408 15.36 3.85 13.29
CA HIS A 408 15.67 3.44 11.92
C HIS A 408 14.42 3.55 11.05
N CYS A 409 14.54 4.26 9.95
CA CYS A 409 13.48 4.50 8.98
C CYS A 409 13.94 4.08 7.58
N GLN A 410 13.09 3.34 6.87
CA GLN A 410 13.21 3.15 5.42
C GLN A 410 12.18 4.03 4.72
N MET A 411 12.63 4.94 3.88
CA MET A 411 11.81 6.01 3.32
C MET A 411 11.86 6.01 1.80
N CYS A 412 10.72 6.20 1.14
CA CYS A 412 10.63 6.44 -0.28
C CYS A 412 10.53 7.95 -0.49
N CYS A 413 11.50 8.52 -1.19
CA CYS A 413 11.70 9.97 -1.33
C CYS A 413 11.13 10.50 -2.65
N PRO A 414 10.85 11.81 -2.76
CA PRO A 414 10.35 12.44 -3.99
C PRO A 414 11.23 12.23 -5.23
N ASN A 415 12.52 11.96 -5.05
CA ASN A 415 13.45 11.64 -6.13
C ASN A 415 13.35 10.19 -6.65
N GLY A 416 12.37 9.41 -6.18
CA GLY A 416 12.17 8.03 -6.64
C GLY A 416 13.15 7.01 -6.04
N GLN A 417 13.91 7.38 -5.01
CA GLN A 417 14.86 6.47 -4.35
C GLN A 417 14.35 6.01 -2.98
N ILE A 418 14.86 4.85 -2.53
CA ILE A 418 14.66 4.37 -1.15
C ILE A 418 15.88 4.75 -0.33
N GLN A 419 15.66 5.53 0.72
CA GLN A 419 16.68 5.95 1.66
C GLN A 419 16.54 5.19 2.98
N GLN A 420 17.67 4.78 3.55
CA GLN A 420 17.76 4.28 4.92
C GLN A 420 18.33 5.40 5.80
N VAL A 421 17.63 5.73 6.88
CA VAL A 421 18.02 6.83 7.76
C VAL A 421 17.93 6.41 9.22
N VAL A 422 18.95 6.79 9.99
CA VAL A 422 18.95 6.69 11.45
C VAL A 422 18.65 8.07 12.03
N VAL A 423 17.39 8.29 12.36
CA VAL A 423 16.91 9.57 12.91
C VAL A 423 17.33 9.69 14.36
N THR A 424 17.91 10.83 14.73
CA THR A 424 18.35 11.16 16.09
C THR A 424 17.99 12.60 16.41
N ALA A 425 17.68 12.89 17.67
CA ALA A 425 17.35 14.24 18.11
C ALA A 425 18.50 15.25 17.90
N ARG A 426 19.75 14.78 17.98
CA ARG A 426 20.94 15.62 17.82
C ARG A 426 21.17 16.02 16.36
N LYS A 427 21.08 15.07 15.42
CA LYS A 427 21.40 15.34 14.00
C LYS A 427 20.22 15.91 13.22
N HIS A 428 18.98 15.59 13.61
CA HIS A 428 17.79 15.87 12.82
C HIS A 428 16.72 16.68 13.57
N GLY A 429 17.05 17.23 14.73
CA GLY A 429 16.11 17.98 15.56
C GLY A 429 15.17 17.10 16.40
N ARG A 430 14.63 17.69 17.47
CA ARG A 430 13.75 16.98 18.42
C ARG A 430 12.41 16.61 17.80
N ASP A 431 11.87 17.47 16.94
CA ASP A 431 10.53 17.28 16.37
C ASP A 431 10.49 16.12 15.38
N VAL A 432 11.40 16.09 14.39
CA VAL A 432 11.52 14.96 13.47
C VAL A 432 11.78 13.66 14.22
N TYR A 433 12.67 13.67 15.22
CA TYR A 433 12.95 12.49 16.02
C TYR A 433 11.72 11.97 16.77
N ARG A 434 10.94 12.86 17.41
CA ARG A 434 9.73 12.49 18.14
C ARG A 434 8.63 12.02 17.20
N CYS A 435 8.42 12.71 16.08
CA CYS A 435 7.50 12.28 15.02
C CYS A 435 7.86 10.89 14.52
N ALA A 436 9.11 10.70 14.07
CA ALA A 436 9.57 9.41 13.57
C ALA A 436 9.36 8.28 14.58
N ARG A 437 9.61 8.53 15.88
CA ARG A 437 9.38 7.54 16.95
C ARG A 437 7.90 7.18 17.13
N SER A 438 6.99 8.08 16.78
CA SER A 438 5.53 7.87 16.86
C SER A 438 4.87 7.48 15.54
N SER A 439 5.59 7.53 14.42
CA SER A 439 5.08 7.15 13.10
C SER A 439 5.03 5.63 12.92
N GLU A 440 4.11 5.21 12.08
CA GLU A 440 3.93 3.82 11.67
C GLU A 440 4.23 3.65 10.17
N TRP A 441 4.22 2.39 9.71
CA TRP A 441 4.41 2.09 8.29
C TRP A 441 3.33 2.79 7.45
N GLY A 442 3.75 3.55 6.45
CA GLY A 442 2.89 4.28 5.52
C GLY A 442 2.78 5.77 5.82
N ASP A 443 3.13 6.21 7.04
CA ASP A 443 3.17 7.64 7.38
C ASP A 443 4.28 8.35 6.60
N GLN A 444 4.17 9.68 6.53
CA GLN A 444 5.14 10.56 5.92
C GLN A 444 5.94 11.32 6.99
N LEU A 445 7.23 11.51 6.73
CA LEU A 445 8.10 12.40 7.50
C LEU A 445 8.78 13.37 6.54
N PRO A 446 9.23 14.55 7.02
CA PRO A 446 10.09 15.43 6.23
C PRO A 446 11.27 14.67 5.62
N VAL A 447 11.64 15.01 4.38
CA VAL A 447 12.85 14.47 3.74
C VAL A 447 14.06 14.79 4.61
N ILE A 448 14.86 13.78 4.88
CA ILE A 448 16.08 13.91 5.67
C ILE A 448 17.26 13.88 4.71
N GLN A 449 17.91 15.01 4.49
CA GLN A 449 19.10 15.06 3.63
C GLN A 449 20.24 14.26 4.27
N GLN A 450 20.88 13.37 3.50
CA GLN A 450 22.15 12.80 3.92
C GLN A 450 23.21 13.88 3.72
N GLN A 451 23.77 14.41 4.81
CA GLN A 451 25.07 15.08 4.72
C GLN A 451 26.05 14.03 4.22
N GLU A 452 26.56 14.20 3.00
CA GLU A 452 27.73 13.47 2.52
C GLU A 452 28.81 13.64 3.59
N ALA A 453 29.27 12.52 4.16
CA ALA A 453 30.46 12.55 4.98
C ALA A 453 31.59 12.95 4.02
N GLY A 454 32.03 14.20 4.10
CA GLY A 454 33.18 14.67 3.34
C GLY A 454 34.33 13.72 3.58
N VAL A 455 34.70 12.97 2.54
CA VAL A 455 35.99 12.31 2.49
C VAL A 455 36.98 13.46 2.29
N GLN A 456 37.46 14.04 3.39
CA GLN A 456 38.69 14.81 3.35
C GLN A 456 39.80 13.81 3.00
N SER A 457 40.16 13.78 1.73
CA SER A 457 41.41 13.22 1.29
C SER A 457 42.53 14.10 1.84
N ASP A 458 43.06 13.75 3.00
CA ASP A 458 44.34 14.27 3.48
C ASP A 458 45.42 13.76 2.51
N HIS A 459 45.78 14.58 1.54
CA HIS A 459 47.06 14.49 0.86
C HIS A 459 48.12 15.07 1.81
N PRO A 460 49.16 14.31 2.21
CA PRO A 460 50.28 14.91 2.91
C PRO A 460 51.08 15.76 1.91
N GLU A 461 51.17 17.07 2.17
CA GLU A 461 52.16 17.93 1.54
C GLU A 461 53.56 17.45 1.94
N GLU A 462 54.36 17.09 0.94
CA GLU A 462 55.78 16.81 1.08
C GLU A 462 56.49 18.08 1.58
N GLY A 463 57.18 17.94 2.71
CA GLY A 463 58.03 18.97 3.27
C GLY A 463 59.20 19.28 2.35
N LYS A 464 59.39 20.58 2.10
CA LYS A 464 60.69 21.15 1.77
C LYS A 464 61.45 21.38 3.08
N GLU A 465 62.55 20.65 3.26
CA GLU A 465 63.87 21.17 3.62
C GLU A 465 64.94 20.10 3.39
#